data_AF-A0A191HUI9-F1
#
_entry.id   AF-A0A191HUI9-F1
#
_cell.length_a   1.000
_cell.length_b   1.000
_cell.length_c   1.000
_cell.angle_alpha   90.00
_cell.angle_beta   90.00
_cell.angle_gamma   90.00
#
_symmetry.space_group_name_H-M   'P 1'
#
loop_
_entity.id
_entity.type
_entity.pdbx_description
1 polymer ?
#
loop_
_entity_poly.entity_id
_entity_poly.type
_entity_poly.pdbx_seq_one_letter_code
_entity_poly.pdbx_strand_id
1 'polypeptide(L)' 'MSDFFHGGNIFEVSRNENKKPLDYLDFSANINPLGLSYIGRKALEDNQWISSYPDIEYRDLKNIIAKYEKIDYETVF' A
#
# COMPACT_ATOMS: atom_id res chain seq x y z
N MET A 1 16.60 -21.00 11.85
CA MET A 1 16.16 -19.62 11.61
C MET A 1 15.02 -19.72 10.61
N SER A 2 13.82 -19.25 10.93
CA SER A 2 12.76 -19.19 9.93
C SER A 2 13.08 -18.02 9.00
N ASP A 3 13.32 -18.31 7.73
CA ASP A 3 13.47 -17.25 6.74
C ASP A 3 12.12 -16.52 6.64
N PHE A 4 12.10 -15.24 7.05
CA PHE A 4 10.96 -14.37 6.89
C PHE A 4 10.81 -14.03 5.39
N PHE A 5 10.17 -14.92 4.64
CA PHE A 5 9.90 -14.72 3.21
C PHE A 5 8.46 -14.27 2.97
N HIS A 6 8.31 -13.30 2.08
CA HIS A 6 7.02 -12.86 1.52
C HIS A 6 7.03 -13.06 0.00
N GLY A 7 5.85 -13.29 -0.58
CA GLY A 7 5.68 -13.24 -2.04
C GLY A 7 5.81 -11.81 -2.58
N GLY A 8 5.78 -11.65 -3.90
CA GLY A 8 5.90 -10.36 -4.58
C GLY A 8 7.34 -9.89 -4.84
N ASN A 9 8.36 -10.70 -4.53
CA ASN A 9 9.76 -10.33 -4.73
C ASN A 9 10.23 -10.56 -6.19
N ILE A 10 9.54 -9.95 -7.15
CA ILE A 10 9.87 -10.06 -8.57
C ILE A 10 11.29 -9.58 -8.90
N PHE A 11 11.85 -8.68 -8.08
CA PHE A 11 13.20 -8.16 -8.26
C PHE A 11 14.28 -9.20 -7.93
N GLU A 12 14.05 -10.09 -6.96
CA GLU A 12 14.96 -11.19 -6.67
C GLU A 12 14.99 -12.20 -7.82
N VAL A 13 13.83 -12.64 -8.30
CA VAL A 13 13.74 -13.55 -9.44
C VAL A 13 14.32 -12.89 -10.71
N SER A 14 14.04 -11.60 -10.93
CA SER A 14 14.63 -10.80 -12.01
C SER A 14 16.16 -10.80 -11.99
N ARG A 15 16.79 -10.64 -10.82
CA ARG A 15 18.26 -10.70 -10.67
C ARG A 15 18.80 -12.11 -10.94
N ASN A 16 18.13 -13.14 -10.45
CA ASN A 16 18.57 -14.54 -10.57
C ASN A 16 18.41 -15.08 -12.00
N GLU A 17 17.38 -14.64 -12.72
CA GLU A 17 17.06 -15.13 -14.06
C GLU A 17 17.48 -14.19 -15.20
N ASN A 18 18.04 -13.02 -14.89
CA ASN A 18 18.42 -11.99 -15.86
C ASN A 18 17.26 -11.58 -16.81
N LYS A 19 16.05 -11.45 -16.26
CA LYS A 19 14.83 -10.96 -16.95
C LYS A 19 14.37 -9.65 -16.33
N LYS A 20 13.58 -8.85 -17.05
CA LYS A 20 13.02 -7.62 -16.47
C LYS A 20 11.88 -7.95 -15.51
N PRO A 21 11.68 -7.18 -14.43
CA PRO A 21 10.54 -7.37 -13.53
C PRO A 21 9.16 -7.35 -14.24
N LEU A 22 9.06 -6.59 -15.32
CA LEU A 22 7.84 -6.48 -16.13
C LEU A 22 7.55 -7.69 -17.03
N ASP A 23 8.51 -8.60 -17.18
CA ASP A 23 8.31 -9.84 -17.96
C ASP A 23 7.55 -10.90 -17.15
N TYR A 24 7.32 -10.67 -15.85
CA TYR A 24 6.63 -11.58 -14.96
C TYR A 24 5.15 -11.24 -14.83
N LEU A 25 4.31 -12.26 -14.96
CA LEU A 25 2.93 -12.22 -14.49
C LEU A 25 2.92 -12.67 -13.02
N ASP A 26 2.94 -11.71 -12.10
CA ASP A 26 3.11 -11.97 -10.68
C ASP A 26 1.82 -12.42 -9.99
N PHE A 27 1.72 -13.72 -9.71
CA PHE A 27 0.67 -14.33 -8.86
C PHE A 27 1.14 -14.60 -7.43
N SER A 28 2.33 -14.13 -7.05
CA SER A 28 2.89 -14.37 -5.71
C SER A 28 2.44 -13.31 -4.68
N ALA A 29 1.77 -12.24 -5.11
CA ALA A 29 1.19 -11.21 -4.25
C ALA A 29 -0.32 -11.00 -4.52
N ASN A 30 -1.10 -10.77 -3.46
CA ASN A 30 -2.56 -10.62 -3.52
C ASN A 30 -2.95 -9.14 -3.67
N ILE A 31 -2.64 -8.53 -4.81
CA ILE A 31 -2.97 -7.13 -5.11
C ILE A 31 -4.21 -7.05 -6.01
N ASN A 32 -5.03 -6.02 -5.83
CA ASN A 32 -6.18 -5.78 -6.70
C ASN A 32 -5.71 -5.56 -8.17
N PRO A 33 -6.10 -6.42 -9.13
CA PRO A 33 -5.65 -6.32 -10.53
C PRO A 33 -6.24 -5.12 -11.28
N LEU A 34 -7.24 -4.44 -10.72
CA LEU A 34 -7.79 -3.19 -11.28
C LEU A 34 -6.86 -1.99 -11.09
N GLY A 35 -5.81 -2.14 -10.28
CA GLY A 35 -4.82 -1.10 -10.04
C GLY A 35 -5.31 0.00 -9.08
N LEU A 36 -4.62 1.14 -9.10
CA LEU A 36 -4.87 2.27 -8.21
C LEU A 36 -6.22 2.95 -8.54
N SER A 37 -7.04 3.16 -7.52
CA SER A 37 -8.30 3.93 -7.62
C SER A 37 -8.07 5.32 -8.22
N TYR A 38 -8.94 5.75 -9.14
CA TYR A 38 -8.89 7.08 -9.75
C TYR A 38 -8.96 8.20 -8.69
N ILE A 39 -9.86 8.06 -7.71
CA ILE A 39 -10.02 9.04 -6.62
C ILE A 39 -8.75 9.07 -5.75
N GLY A 40 -8.18 7.91 -5.45
CA GLY A 40 -6.93 7.80 -4.69
C GLY A 40 -5.75 8.43 -5.42
N ARG A 41 -5.62 8.21 -6.74
CA ARG A 41 -4.58 8.85 -7.56
C ARG A 41 -4.70 10.37 -7.52
N LYS A 42 -5.91 10.90 -7.75
CA LYS A 42 -6.15 12.34 -7.72
C LYS A 42 -5.82 12.94 -6.35
N ALA A 43 -6.24 12.29 -5.26
CA ALA A 43 -5.92 12.73 -3.90
C ALA A 43 -4.40 12.77 -3.63
N LEU A 44 -3.62 11.85 -4.21
CA LEU A 44 -2.16 11.86 -4.11
C LEU A 44 -1.53 12.98 -4.94
N GLU A 45 -1.99 13.18 -6.17
CA GLU A 45 -1.51 14.25 -7.06
C GLU A 45 -1.78 15.65 -6.47
N ASP A 46 -2.92 15.83 -5.80
CA ASP A 46 -3.32 17.08 -5.16
C ASP A 46 -2.68 17.29 -3.76
N ASN A 47 -1.95 16.31 -3.23
CA ASN A 47 -1.42 16.36 -1.86
C ASN A 47 -0.12 17.16 -1.75
N GLN A 48 -0.22 18.40 -1.26
CA GLN A 48 0.92 19.28 -0.98
C GLN A 48 1.77 18.88 0.25
N TRP A 49 1.31 17.95 1.08
CA TRP A 49 1.95 17.62 2.37
C TRP A 49 2.99 16.51 2.28
N ILE A 50 3.27 15.98 1.09
CA ILE A 50 4.14 14.80 0.91
C ILE A 50 5.58 15.03 1.40
N SER A 51 6.04 16.28 1.43
CA SER A 51 7.36 16.67 1.94
C SER A 51 7.38 16.97 3.45
N SER A 52 6.26 16.79 4.14
CA SER A 52 6.10 17.09 5.56
C SER A 52 5.85 15.83 6.37
N TYR A 53 6.15 15.89 7.67
CA TYR A 53 5.73 14.82 8.59
C TYR A 53 4.20 14.80 8.69
N PRO A 54 3.58 13.61 8.73
CA PRO A 54 2.14 13.49 8.94
C PRO A 54 1.77 13.89 10.37
N ASP A 55 0.46 14.07 10.62
CA ASP A 55 -0.04 14.10 11.99
C ASP A 55 0.32 12.79 12.70
N ILE A 56 1.10 12.88 13.77
CA ILE A 56 1.59 11.71 14.53
C ILE A 56 0.44 10.90 15.15
N GLU A 57 -0.73 11.52 15.35
CA GLU A 57 -1.92 10.85 15.87
C GLU A 57 -2.86 10.35 14.77
N TYR A 58 -2.61 10.70 13.51
CA TYR A 58 -3.43 10.31 12.34
C TYR A 58 -4.93 10.58 12.53
N ARG A 59 -5.30 11.69 13.20
CA ARG A 59 -6.68 11.91 13.67
C ARG A 59 -7.71 11.87 12.55
N ASP A 60 -7.42 12.51 11.42
CA ASP A 60 -8.34 12.53 10.27
C ASP A 60 -8.52 11.13 9.65
N LEU A 61 -7.44 10.36 9.53
CA LEU A 61 -7.50 9.00 9.01
C LEU A 61 -8.34 8.10 9.93
N LYS A 62 -8.06 8.13 11.24
CA LYS A 62 -8.80 7.37 12.24
C LYS A 62 -10.28 7.73 12.27
N ASN A 63 -10.61 9.02 12.21
CA ASN A 63 -11.99 9.52 12.13
C ASN A 63 -12.73 8.99 10.89
N ILE A 64 -12.08 9.01 9.72
CA ILE A 64 -12.70 8.54 8.47
C ILE A 64 -12.96 7.02 8.53
N ILE A 65 -11.99 6.24 9.02
CA ILE A 65 -12.14 4.78 9.17
C ILE A 65 -13.25 4.47 10.17
N ALA A 66 -13.24 5.07 11.36
CA ALA A 66 -14.24 4.84 12.39
C ALA A 66 -15.66 5.15 11.89
N LYS A 67 -15.81 6.25 11.15
CA LYS A 67 -17.09 6.64 10.53
C LYS A 67 -17.53 5.64 9.45
N TYR A 68 -16.62 5.20 8.59
CA TYR A 68 -16.94 4.27 7.51
C TYR A 68 -17.37 2.90 8.06
N GLU A 69 -16.60 2.38 9.01
CA GLU A 69 -16.84 1.08 9.66
C GLU A 69 -17.94 1.14 10.74
N LYS A 70 -18.37 2.35 11.14
CA LYS A 70 -19.35 2.61 12.21
C LYS A 70 -18.93 2.04 13.57
N ILE A 71 -17.67 2.23 13.90
CA ILE A 71 -17.04 1.82 15.15
C ILE A 71 -16.56 3.04 15.95
N ASP A 72 -16.13 2.81 17.19
CA ASP A 72 -15.56 3.86 18.03
C ASP A 72 -14.17 4.27 17.54
N TYR A 73 -13.89 5.58 17.53
CA TYR A 73 -12.63 6.17 17.11
C TYR A 73 -11.44 5.59 17.85
N GLU A 74 -11.59 5.38 19.17
CA GLU A 74 -10.52 4.85 20.04
C GLU A 74 -10.13 3.39 19.71
N THR A 75 -10.94 2.69 18.90
CA THR A 75 -10.64 1.32 18.45
C THR A 75 -9.81 1.27 17.17
N VAL A 76 -9.61 2.41 16.50
CA VAL A 76 -8.80 2.52 15.28
C VAL A 76 -7.36 2.89 15.64
N PHE A 77 -6.43 2.00 15.33
CA PHE A 77 -5.00 2.17 15.64
C PHE A 77 -4.16 2.54 14.42
#